data_AF-A0A7V8BLF3-F1
#
_entry.id   AF-A0A7V8BLF3-F1
#
_cell.length_a   1.000
_cell.length_b   1.000
_cell.length_c   1.000
_cell.angle_alpha   90.00
_cell.angle_beta   90.00
_cell.angle_gamma   90.00
#
_symmetry.space_group_name_H-M   'P 1'
#
loop_
_entity.id
_entity.type
_entity.pdbx_description
1 polymer ?
#
loop_
_entity_poly.entity_id
_entity_poly.type
_entity_poly.pdbx_seq_one_letter_code
_entity_poly.pdbx_strand_id
1 'polypeptide(L)' 'MATTVNIHEAKTHLSRLVDQASKGREFIIAKAGKPMVRVVPVEAP' A
#
# COMPACT_ATOMS: atom_id res chain seq x y z
N MET A 1 -7.51 -10.32 -2.63
CA MET A 1 -6.62 -10.31 -1.44
C MET A 1 -5.65 -9.15 -1.62
N ALA A 2 -5.49 -8.27 -0.62
CA ALA A 2 -4.59 -7.11 -0.73
C ALA A 2 -3.12 -7.57 -0.66
N THR A 3 -2.28 -7.09 -1.58
CA THR A 3 -0.85 -7.42 -1.60
C THR A 3 -0.18 -6.85 -0.36
N THR A 4 0.70 -7.60 0.30
CA THR A 4 1.49 -7.08 1.43
C THR A 4 2.89 -6.71 0.97
N VAL A 5 3.32 -5.49 1.28
CA VAL A 5 4.59 -4.91 0.87
C VAL A 5 5.37 -4.49 2.12
N ASN A 6 6.66 -4.80 2.20
CA ASN A 6 7.46 -4.36 3.34
C ASN A 6 7.74 -2.84 3.28
N ILE A 7 7.88 -2.20 4.44
CA ILE A 7 8.10 -0.74 4.53
C ILE A 7 9.36 -0.26 3.78
N HIS A 8 10.37 -1.10 3.66
CA HIS A 8 11.59 -0.80 2.89
C HIS A 8 11.35 -0.75 1.38
N GLU A 9 10.49 -1.61 0.86
CA GLU A 9 10.09 -1.61 -0.55
C GLU A 9 9.08 -0.49 -0.80
N ALA A 10 8.15 -0.30 0.14
CA ALA A 10 7.14 0.75 0.07
C ALA A 10 7.78 2.14 -0.02
N LYS A 11 8.82 2.46 0.78
CA LYS A 11 9.49 3.77 0.70
C LYS A 11 10.18 4.02 -0.65
N THR A 12 10.68 2.96 -1.30
CA THR A 12 11.39 3.06 -2.58
C THR A 12 10.41 3.20 -3.75
N HIS A 13 9.25 2.54 -3.67
CA HIS A 13 8.27 2.46 -4.75
C HIS A 13 6.93 3.12 -4.42
N LEU A 14 6.90 4.03 -3.44
CA LEU A 14 5.65 4.56 -2.88
C LEU A 14 4.74 5.15 -3.95
N SER A 15 5.29 5.99 -4.84
CA SER A 15 4.52 6.65 -5.89
C SER A 15 3.81 5.66 -6.81
N ARG A 16 4.49 4.58 -7.22
CA ARG A 16 3.91 3.52 -8.05
C ARG A 16 2.81 2.77 -7.29
N LEU A 17 3.07 2.42 -6.02
CA LEU A 17 2.11 1.68 -5.20
C LEU A 17 0.83 2.51 -4.94
N VAL A 18 0.98 3.82 -4.72
CA VAL A 18 -0.14 4.75 -4.53
C VAL A 18 -0.96 4.89 -5.82
N ASP A 19 -0.33 5.01 -7.00
CA ASP A 19 -1.04 5.03 -8.29
C ASP A 19 -1.81 3.72 -8.55
N GLN A 20 -1.28 2.58 -8.10
CA GLN A 20 -2.01 1.32 -8.17
C GLN A 20 -3.20 1.31 -7.20
N ALA A 21 -3.00 1.77 -5.97
CA ALA A 21 -4.04 1.85 -4.96
C ALA A 21 -5.17 2.80 -5.35
N SER A 22 -4.87 3.97 -5.93
CA SER A 22 -5.89 4.91 -6.41
C SER A 22 -6.78 4.32 -7.51
N LYS A 23 -6.28 3.31 -8.24
CA LYS A 23 -7.02 2.54 -9.26
C LYS A 23 -7.75 1.33 -8.67
N GLY A 24 -7.91 1.24 -7.35
CA GLY A 24 -8.61 0.15 -6.67
C GLY A 24 -7.74 -1.04 -6.26
N ARG A 25 -6.42 -0.99 -6.47
CA ARG A 25 -5.51 -2.08 -6.04
C ARG A 25 -4.95 -1.82 -4.64
N GLU A 26 -5.77 -2.09 -3.63
CA GLU A 26 -5.40 -1.96 -2.23
C GLU A 26 -4.21 -2.84 -1.84
N PHE A 27 -3.41 -2.36 -0.88
CA PHE A 27 -2.26 -3.10 -0.36
C PHE A 27 -2.03 -2.80 1.12
N ILE A 28 -1.26 -3.68 1.78
CA ILE A 28 -0.85 -3.55 3.18
C ILE A 28 0.63 -3.22 3.23
N ILE A 29 1.03 -2.25 4.05
CA ILE A 29 2.44 -2.04 4.40
C ILE A 29 2.73 -2.78 5.70
N ALA A 30 3.76 -3.63 5.68
CA ALA A 30 4.22 -4.39 6.83
C ALA A 30 5.65 -3.99 7.23
N LYS A 31 6.03 -4.28 8.48
CA LYS A 31 7.41 -4.15 8.97
C LYS A 31 7.78 -5.43 9.70
N ALA A 32 8.86 -6.08 9.27
CA ALA A 32 9.31 -7.38 9.81
C ALA A 32 8.16 -8.42 9.85
N GLY A 33 7.40 -8.51 8.74
CA GLY A 33 6.27 -9.43 8.62
C GLY A 33 5.01 -9.03 9.39
N LYS A 34 5.03 -7.95 10.18
CA LYS A 34 3.86 -7.45 10.92
C LYS A 34 3.12 -6.40 10.08
N PRO A 35 1.83 -6.61 9.73
CA PRO A 35 1.01 -5.58 9.09
C PRO A 35 0.95 -4.31 9.95
N MET A 36 1.13 -3.15 9.34
CA MET A 36 1.10 -1.85 10.04
C MET A 36 -0.04 -0.97 9.57
N VAL A 37 -0.21 -0.81 8.25
CA VAL A 37 -1.25 0.03 7.66
C VAL A 37 -1.81 -0.62 6.40
N ARG A 38 -3.06 -0.30 6.06
CA ARG A 38 -3.68 -0.64 4.77
C ARG A 38 -3.84 0.66 3.97
N VAL A 39 -3.41 0.63 2.72
CA VAL A 39 -3.58 1.71 1.76
C VAL A 39 -4.77 1.37 0.88
N VAL A 40 -5.77 2.25 0.91
CA VAL A 40 -7.01 2.15 0.14
C VAL A 40 -7.21 3.45 -0.66
N PRO A 41 -7.91 3.41 -1.81
CA PRO A 41 -8.34 4.63 -2.47
C PRO A 41 -9.14 5.50 -1.49
N VAL A 42 -8.95 6.82 -1.60
CA VAL A 42 -9.80 7.78 -0.91
C VAL A 42 -10.96 8.13 -1.85
N GLU A 43 -12.19 7.99 -1.37
CA GLU A 43 -13.38 8.46 -2.09
C GLU A 43 -13.37 9.99 -2.10
N ALA A 44 -13.70 10.60 -3.25
CA ALA A 44 -13.83 12.05 -3.32
C ALA A 44 -14.94 12.50 -2.35
N PRO A 45 -14.72 13.60 -1.60
CA PRO A 45 -15.69 14.10 -0.63
C PRO A 45 -17.00 14.56 -1.25
#